data_AF-A0A4Q3RTX0-F1
#
_entry.id   AF-A0A4Q3RTX0-F1
#
_cell.length_a   1.000
_cell.length_b   1.000
_cell.length_c   1.000
_cell.angle_alpha   90.00
_cell.angle_beta   90.00
_cell.angle_gamma   90.00
#
_symmetry.space_group_name_H-M   'P 1'
#
loop_
_entity.id
_entity.type
_entity.pdbx_description
1 polymer ?
#
loop_
_entity_poly.entity_id
_entity_poly.type
_entity_poly.pdbx_seq_one_letter_code
_entity_poly.pdbx_strand_id
1 'polypeptide(L)'
;TGRPCYRCMVPDSPPDAETCSRVGVIGALAGVVGSMAALEAIKLITGAGAPLSGRLLLYDGLAGTARTVRVAPDPDCPDCGGA
;
A
#
# COMPACT_ATOMS: atom_id res chain seq x y z
N THR A 1 -15.09 11.84 -4.37
CA THR A 1 -15.37 11.73 -2.93
C THR A 1 -15.74 10.28 -2.65
N GLY A 2 -15.09 9.61 -1.70
CA GLY A 2 -15.25 8.16 -1.45
C GLY A 2 -14.09 7.23 -1.80
N ARG A 3 -12.89 7.74 -2.11
CA ARG A 3 -11.66 6.92 -2.20
C ARG A 3 -10.93 6.94 -0.86
N PRO A 4 -10.45 5.80 -0.35
CA PRO A 4 -9.65 5.78 0.86
C PRO A 4 -8.29 6.48 0.63
N CYS A 5 -7.82 7.21 1.63
CA CYS A 5 -6.43 7.64 1.69
C CYS A 5 -5.60 6.61 2.48
N TYR A 6 -4.29 6.85 2.59
CA TYR A 6 -3.41 5.99 3.39
C TYR A 6 -3.84 5.95 4.88
N ARG A 7 -4.28 7.09 5.43
CA ARG A 7 -4.73 7.23 6.82
C ARG A 7 -6.01 6.45 7.14
N CYS A 8 -6.88 6.20 6.16
CA CYS A 8 -8.05 5.32 6.37
C CYS A 8 -7.66 3.88 6.75
N MET A 9 -6.41 3.48 6.49
CA MET A 9 -5.92 2.12 6.75
C MET A 9 -4.83 2.09 7.81
N VAL A 10 -3.92 3.07 7.79
CA VAL A 10 -2.71 3.06 8.62
C VAL A 10 -2.87 3.97 9.84
N PRO A 11 -2.89 3.41 11.06
CA PRO A 11 -2.89 4.20 12.28
C PRO A 11 -1.55 4.89 12.50
N ASP A 12 -1.48 5.79 13.46
CA ASP A 12 -0.20 6.36 13.88
C ASP A 12 0.75 5.27 14.37
N SER A 13 2.04 5.44 14.06
CA SER A 13 3.07 4.50 14.48
C SER A 13 3.12 4.41 16.01
N PRO A 14 3.17 3.18 16.58
CA PRO A 14 3.36 3.02 18.01
C PRO A 14 4.73 3.58 18.43
N PRO A 15 4.87 4.10 19.66
CA PRO A 15 6.09 4.75 20.13
C PRO A 15 7.32 3.83 20.10
N ASP A 16 7.12 2.53 20.24
CA ASP A 16 8.18 1.52 20.29
C ASP A 16 8.40 0.81 18.93
N ALA A 17 7.94 1.40 17.82
CA ALA A 17 8.13 0.81 16.50
C ALA A 17 9.63 0.72 16.14
N GLU A 18 10.13 -0.49 15.91
CA GLU A 18 11.50 -0.69 15.44
C GLU A 18 11.66 -0.20 13.99
N THR A 19 12.80 0.42 13.69
CA THR A 19 13.11 0.91 12.34
C THR A 19 13.46 -0.24 11.39
N CYS A 20 13.20 -0.07 10.09
CA CYS A 20 13.62 -1.03 9.06
C CYS A 20 15.14 -1.26 9.06
N SER A 21 15.94 -0.27 9.50
CA SER A 21 17.39 -0.39 9.66
C SER A 21 17.81 -1.32 10.81
N ARG A 22 16.94 -1.53 11.80
CA ARG A 22 17.17 -2.41 12.95
C ARG A 22 16.64 -3.83 12.69
N VAL A 23 15.44 -3.96 12.10
CA VAL A 23 14.79 -5.26 11.82
C VAL A 23 15.37 -5.93 10.57
N GLY A 24 15.81 -5.13 9.60
CA GLY A 24 16.31 -5.61 8.30
C GLY A 24 15.18 -5.90 7.29
N VAL A 25 15.54 -5.92 6.01
CA VAL A 25 14.64 -6.24 4.89
C VAL A 25 15.41 -7.01 3.81
N ILE A 26 14.78 -8.05 3.25
CA ILE A 26 15.38 -8.82 2.16
C ILE A 26 15.38 -7.96 0.89
N GLY A 27 16.57 -7.66 0.34
CA GLY A 27 16.69 -6.79 -0.84
C GLY A 27 15.90 -7.26 -2.06
N ALA A 28 15.82 -8.58 -2.28
CA ALA A 28 15.00 -9.15 -3.35
C ALA A 28 13.50 -8.84 -3.17
N LEU A 29 12.98 -8.90 -1.94
CA LEU A 29 11.60 -8.55 -1.64
C LEU A 29 11.33 -7.06 -1.91
N ALA A 30 12.25 -6.17 -1.48
CA ALA A 30 12.14 -4.75 -1.77
C ALA A 30 12.16 -4.46 -3.28
N GLY A 31 13.00 -5.15 -4.04
CA GLY A 31 13.07 -5.03 -5.51
C GLY A 31 11.77 -5.47 -6.20
N VAL A 32 11.17 -6.59 -5.77
CA VAL A 32 9.88 -7.07 -6.28
C VAL A 32 8.77 -6.04 -6.02
N VAL A 33 8.64 -5.55 -4.78
CA VAL A 33 7.62 -4.54 -4.42
C VAL A 33 7.84 -3.23 -5.16
N GLY A 34 9.10 -2.77 -5.27
CA GLY A 34 9.44 -1.56 -6.03
C GLY A 34 9.09 -1.65 -7.51
N SER A 35 9.34 -2.81 -8.12
CA SER A 35 9.01 -3.07 -9.53
C SER A 35 7.50 -3.08 -9.76
N MET A 36 6.73 -3.68 -8.85
CA MET A 36 5.26 -3.63 -8.89
C MET A 36 4.74 -2.20 -8.74
N ALA A 37 5.29 -1.41 -7.81
CA ALA A 37 4.91 -0.01 -7.63
C ALA A 37 5.22 0.85 -8.86
N ALA A 38 6.38 0.65 -9.50
CA ALA A 38 6.73 1.33 -10.74
C ALA A 38 5.74 1.00 -11.87
N LEU A 39 5.28 -0.25 -11.97
CA LEU A 39 4.29 -0.65 -12.94
C LEU A 39 2.92 0.01 -12.69
N GLU A 40 2.51 0.18 -11.42
CA GLU A 40 1.30 0.95 -11.09
C GLU A 40 1.41 2.41 -11.53
N ALA A 41 2.57 3.04 -11.35
CA ALA A 41 2.81 4.40 -11.81
C ALA A 41 2.71 4.50 -13.34
N ILE A 42 3.30 3.55 -14.09
CA ILE A 42 3.20 3.50 -15.55
C ILE A 42 1.74 3.36 -15.99
N LYS A 43 0.95 2.49 -15.35
CA LYS A 43 -0.48 2.33 -15.66
C LYS A 43 -1.25 3.64 -15.47
N LEU A 44 -0.96 4.37 -14.39
CA LEU A 44 -1.58 5.67 -14.13
C LEU A 44 -1.21 6.71 -15.18
N ILE A 45 0.07 6.81 -15.55
CA ILE A 45 0.56 7.78 -16.54
C ILE A 45 0.00 7.50 -17.94
N THR A 46 -0.06 6.23 -18.32
CA THR A 46 -0.47 5.82 -19.67
C THR A 46 -1.98 5.64 -19.83
N GLY A 47 -2.73 5.58 -18.72
CA GLY A 47 -4.14 5.19 -18.73
C GLY A 47 -4.36 3.71 -19.06
N ALA A 48 -3.32 2.86 -18.98
CA ALA A 48 -3.40 1.46 -19.34
C ALA A 48 -3.91 0.57 -18.19
N GLY A 49 -4.72 -0.43 -18.55
CA GLY A 49 -5.17 -1.48 -17.63
C GLY A 49 -6.00 -0.95 -16.44
N ALA A 50 -5.93 -1.67 -15.31
CA ALA A 50 -6.64 -1.31 -14.08
C ALA A 50 -5.65 -1.12 -12.92
N PRO A 51 -5.39 0.12 -12.47
CA PRO A 51 -4.50 0.39 -11.34
C PRO A 51 -5.06 -0.11 -10.01
N LEU A 52 -4.20 -0.36 -9.03
CA LEU A 52 -4.56 -0.85 -7.69
C LEU A 52 -5.20 0.21 -6.78
N SER A 53 -5.69 1.33 -7.32
CA SER A 53 -6.34 2.38 -6.52
C SER A 53 -7.48 1.81 -5.65
N GLY A 54 -7.49 2.16 -4.36
CA GLY A 54 -8.47 1.65 -3.38
C GLY A 54 -8.28 0.19 -2.97
N ARG A 55 -7.15 -0.43 -3.35
CA ARG A 55 -6.81 -1.81 -3.05
C ARG A 55 -5.39 -1.90 -2.50
N LEU A 56 -5.16 -2.83 -1.59
CA LEU A 56 -3.84 -3.17 -1.06
C LEU A 56 -3.42 -4.54 -1.59
N LEU A 57 -2.27 -4.59 -2.25
CA LEU A 57 -1.60 -5.84 -2.60
C LEU A 57 -0.73 -6.29 -1.42
N LEU A 58 -0.98 -7.49 -0.92
CA LEU A 58 -0.18 -8.18 0.08
C LEU A 58 0.63 -9.25 -0.62
N TYR A 59 1.95 -9.21 -0.45
CA TYR A 59 2.89 -10.17 -1.00
C TYR A 59 3.64 -10.87 0.13
N ASP A 60 3.48 -12.18 0.23
CA ASP A 60 4.23 -13.03 1.14
C ASP A 60 5.39 -13.67 0.39
N GLY A 61 6.61 -13.20 0.66
CA GLY A 61 7.81 -13.68 0.01
C GLY A 61 8.27 -15.07 0.44
N LEU A 62 7.86 -15.55 1.62
CA LEU A 62 8.20 -16.90 2.10
C LEU A 62 7.28 -17.95 1.50
N ALA A 63 5.98 -17.65 1.47
CA ALA A 63 4.98 -18.53 0.86
C ALA A 63 4.90 -18.37 -0.67
N GLY A 64 5.46 -17.30 -1.23
CA GLY A 64 5.37 -16.99 -2.66
C GLY A 64 3.95 -16.64 -3.12
N THR A 65 3.13 -16.08 -2.24
CA THR A 65 1.71 -15.80 -2.53
C THR A 65 1.43 -14.30 -2.60
N ALA A 66 0.39 -13.96 -3.37
CA ALA A 66 -0.11 -12.60 -3.49
C ALA A 66 -1.62 -12.60 -3.27
N ARG A 67 -2.11 -11.65 -2.48
CA ARG A 67 -3.56 -11.42 -2.34
C ARG A 67 -3.85 -9.93 -2.33
N THR A 68 -5.01 -9.57 -2.88
CA THR A 68 -5.45 -8.17 -2.94
C THR A 68 -6.66 -7.99 -2.04
N VAL A 69 -6.62 -6.98 -1.18
CA VAL A 69 -7.75 -6.59 -0.32
C VAL A 69 -8.28 -5.22 -0.72
N ARG A 70 -9.58 -4.99 -0.56
CA ARG A 70 -10.18 -3.67 -0.75
C ARG A 70 -9.95 -2.82 0.49
N VAL A 71 -9.58 -1.57 0.30
CA VAL A 71 -9.50 -0.58 1.38
C VAL A 71 -10.80 0.22 1.33
N ALA A 72 -11.52 0.26 2.45
CA ALA A 72 -12.72 1.09 2.57
C ALA A 72 -12.32 2.51 2.99
N PRO A 73 -12.98 3.56 2.46
CA PRO A 73 -12.84 4.90 3.02
C PRO A 73 -13.38 4.90 4.45
N ASP A 74 -12.65 5.57 5.35
CA ASP A 74 -13.10 5.84 6.71
C ASP A 74 -13.85 7.18 6.72
N PRO A 75 -15.16 7.19 7.07
CA PRO A 75 -15.96 8.42 7.10
C PRO A 75 -15.44 9.43 8.15
N ASP A 76 -14.78 8.95 9.20
CA ASP A 76 -14.25 9.78 10.28
C ASP A 76 -12.78 10.16 10.06
N CYS A 77 -12.22 9.83 8.88
CA CYS A 77 -10.82 10.09 8.59
C CYS A 77 -10.50 11.59 8.63
N PRO A 78 -9.53 12.06 9.43
CA PRO A 78 -9.21 13.49 9.53
C PRO A 78 -8.66 14.05 8.20
N ASP A 79 -8.08 13.20 7.36
CA ASP A 79 -7.44 13.61 6.11
C ASP A 79 -8.41 13.62 4.92
N CYS A 80 -9.41 12.72 4.87
CA CYS A 80 -10.29 12.59 3.71
C CYS A 80 -11.78 12.32 4.02
N GLY A 81 -12.20 12.32 5.30
CA GLY A 81 -13.58 12.04 5.73
C GLY A 81 -14.56 13.20 5.54
N GLY A 82 -14.06 14.41 5.25
CA GLY A 82 -14.86 15.63 5.13
C GLY A 82 -15.18 16.15 3.72
N ALA A 83 -15.13 15.30 2.67
CA ALA A 83 -15.38 15.70 1.29
C ALA A 83 -16.37 14.79 0.56
#